data_AF-A0A1X9MF99-F1
#
_entry.id   AF-A0A1X9MF99-F1
#
_cell.length_a   1.000
_cell.length_b   1.000
_cell.length_c   1.000
_cell.angle_alpha   90.00
_cell.angle_beta   90.00
_cell.angle_gamma   90.00
#
_symmetry.space_group_name_H-M   'P 1'
#
loop_
_entity.id
_entity.type
_entity.pdbx_description
1 polymer ?
#
loop_
_entity_poly.entity_id
_entity_poly.type
_entity_poly.pdbx_seq_one_letter_code
_entity_poly.pdbx_strand_id
1 'polypeptide(L)'
;MNKLIKYPVTKAFRDKLTKEHYAVGSFYQCDDPDRIVMLQQRGFLSSEIDPSVFENEDDHLSLLNGTVDEVKQATTELDIDGFRELLEAEKTGKKRKSVIEFFELKIAETESGE
;
A
#
# COMPACT_ATOMS: atom_id res chain seq x y z
N MET A 1 -5.16 15.00 0.81
CA MET A 1 -4.67 13.63 0.53
C MET A 1 -4.30 13.60 -0.94
N ASN A 2 -3.02 13.52 -1.28
CA ASN A 2 -2.59 13.45 -2.68
C ASN A 2 -2.44 11.98 -3.04
N LYS A 3 -3.37 11.44 -3.85
CA LYS A 3 -3.26 10.08 -4.40
C LYS A 3 -1.98 9.97 -5.21
N LEU A 4 -1.17 8.97 -4.91
CA LEU A 4 0.11 8.73 -5.58
C LEU A 4 -0.11 7.76 -6.73
N ILE A 5 -0.47 8.30 -7.89
CA ILE A 5 -0.73 7.49 -9.09
C ILE A 5 0.60 7.01 -9.68
N LYS A 6 0.71 5.70 -9.89
CA LYS A 6 1.86 5.06 -10.55
C LYS A 6 1.49 4.72 -12.00
N TYR A 7 2.43 4.96 -12.91
CA TYR A 7 2.23 4.76 -14.34
C TYR A 7 3.21 3.70 -14.86
N PRO A 8 2.73 2.66 -15.58
CA PRO A 8 3.61 1.65 -16.16
C PRO A 8 4.56 2.27 -17.19
N VAL A 9 5.83 1.88 -17.14
CA VAL A 9 6.87 2.35 -18.05
C VAL A 9 6.88 1.46 -19.28
N THR A 10 6.44 2.01 -20.41
CA THR A 10 6.38 1.31 -21.70
C THR A 10 7.70 1.40 -22.46
N LYS A 11 8.47 2.47 -22.23
CA LYS A 11 9.79 2.68 -22.84
C LYS A 11 10.77 3.16 -21.78
N ALA A 12 11.93 2.50 -21.70
CA ALA A 12 12.94 2.85 -20.72
C ALA A 12 13.41 4.30 -20.90
N PHE A 13 13.56 5.02 -19.79
CA PHE A 13 14.03 6.40 -19.78
C PHE A 13 14.80 6.73 -18.52
N ARG A 14 15.63 7.76 -18.61
CA ARG A 14 16.28 8.36 -17.44
C ARG A 14 15.58 9.66 -17.11
N ASP A 15 15.01 9.73 -15.92
CA ASP A 15 14.34 10.94 -15.47
C ASP A 15 15.36 12.06 -15.25
N LYS A 16 15.09 13.25 -15.78
CA LYS A 16 16.03 14.38 -15.70
C LYS A 16 16.06 15.06 -14.33
N LEU A 17 15.00 14.94 -13.54
CA LEU A 17 14.88 15.50 -12.20
C LEU A 17 15.53 14.56 -11.18
N THR A 18 15.05 13.31 -11.09
CA THR A 18 15.54 12.34 -10.10
C THR A 18 16.87 11.70 -10.51
N LYS A 19 17.24 11.80 -11.79
CA LYS A 19 18.41 11.13 -12.41
C LYS A 19 18.30 9.60 -12.42
N GLU A 20 17.18 9.05 -11.96
CA GLU A 20 16.92 7.61 -11.93
C GLU A 20 16.61 7.07 -13.31
N HIS A 21 16.95 5.80 -13.52
CA HIS A 21 16.66 5.07 -14.74
C HIS A 21 15.49 4.12 -14.50
N TYR A 22 14.42 4.30 -15.28
CA TYR A 22 13.25 3.46 -15.26
C TYR A 22 13.29 2.51 -16.45
N ALA A 23 13.27 1.20 -16.16
CA ALA A 23 13.28 0.16 -17.17
C ALA A 23 11.85 -0.11 -17.71
N VAL A 24 11.74 -0.71 -18.89
CA VAL A 24 10.44 -1.18 -19.40
C VAL A 24 9.84 -2.19 -18.41
N GLY A 25 8.54 -2.06 -18.13
CA GLY A 25 7.82 -2.88 -17.15
C GLY A 25 7.98 -2.43 -15.70
N SER A 26 8.78 -1.40 -15.42
CA SER A 26 8.80 -0.73 -14.11
C SER A 26 7.66 0.28 -13.99
N PHE A 27 7.55 0.95 -12.85
CA PHE A 27 6.54 1.97 -12.59
C PHE A 27 7.20 3.31 -12.30
N TYR A 28 6.63 4.37 -12.86
CA TYR A 28 7.02 5.74 -12.62
C TYR A 28 5.95 6.46 -11.79
N GLN A 29 6.39 7.27 -10.83
CA GLN A 29 5.53 8.03 -9.93
C GLN A 29 6.00 9.47 -9.88
N CYS A 30 5.07 10.42 -10.03
CA CYS A 30 5.36 11.84 -9.94
C CYS A 30 4.09 12.60 -9.53
N ASP A 31 4.27 13.67 -8.77
CA ASP A 31 3.23 14.59 -8.31
C ASP A 31 2.92 15.71 -9.31
N ASP A 32 3.71 15.82 -10.39
CA ASP A 32 3.53 16.79 -11.47
C ASP A 32 2.69 16.20 -12.64
N PRO A 33 1.41 16.59 -12.77
CA PRO A 33 0.53 16.06 -13.81
C PRO A 33 0.97 16.45 -15.23
N ASP A 34 1.57 17.64 -15.42
CA ASP A 34 2.06 18.09 -16.73
C ASP A 34 3.22 17.19 -17.20
N ARG A 35 4.08 16.77 -16.27
CA ARG A 35 5.17 15.83 -16.56
C ARG A 35 4.66 14.44 -16.94
N ILE A 36 3.64 13.93 -16.23
CA ILE A 36 3.00 12.65 -16.57
C ILE A 36 2.43 12.69 -17.99
N VAL A 37 1.64 13.72 -18.31
CA VAL A 37 1.03 13.88 -19.63
C VAL A 37 2.11 13.97 -20.72
N MET A 38 3.18 14.73 -20.48
CA MET A 38 4.30 14.84 -21.41
C MET A 38 4.98 13.48 -21.67
N LEU A 39 5.19 12.68 -20.62
CA LEU A 39 5.82 11.36 -20.74
C LEU A 39 4.90 10.34 -21.43
N GLN A 40 3.59 10.40 -21.19
CA GLN A 40 2.58 9.60 -21.89
C GLN A 40 2.50 9.96 -23.38
N GLN A 41 2.42 11.26 -23.72
CA GLN A 41 2.41 11.73 -25.11
C GLN A 41 3.68 11.32 -25.88
N ARG A 42 4.81 11.21 -25.17
CA ARG A 42 6.08 10.75 -25.74
C ARG A 42 6.21 9.21 -25.79
N GLY A 43 5.22 8.48 -25.26
CA GLY A 43 5.20 7.02 -25.23
C GLY A 43 6.19 6.39 -24.26
N PHE A 44 6.61 7.11 -23.22
CA PHE A 44 7.44 6.57 -22.14
C PHE A 44 6.62 5.87 -21.06
N LEU A 45 5.40 6.37 -20.83
CA LEU A 45 4.45 5.83 -19.87
C LEU A 45 3.20 5.36 -20.61
N SER A 46 2.51 4.37 -20.05
CA SER A 46 1.20 3.97 -20.53
C SER A 46 0.14 5.03 -20.21
N SER A 47 -0.80 5.23 -21.14
CA SER A 47 -2.03 6.00 -20.92
C SER A 47 -3.06 5.20 -20.14
N GLU A 48 -2.95 3.86 -20.20
CA GLU A 48 -3.71 2.97 -19.34
C GLU A 48 -3.10 3.04 -17.95
N ILE A 49 -3.80 3.73 -17.06
CA ILE A 49 -3.59 3.56 -15.63
C ILE A 49 -4.09 2.15 -15.37
N ASP A 50 -3.18 1.20 -15.18
CA ASP A 50 -3.59 -0.14 -14.79
C ASP A 50 -4.25 -0.02 -13.42
N PRO A 51 -5.56 -0.32 -13.31
CA PRO A 51 -6.26 -0.12 -12.07
C PRO A 51 -5.80 -1.07 -10.95
N SER A 52 -5.03 -2.10 -11.28
CA SER A 52 -4.34 -2.94 -10.28
C SER A 52 -3.14 -2.25 -9.62
N VAL A 53 -2.75 -1.07 -10.12
CA VAL A 53 -1.64 -0.24 -9.62
C VAL A 53 -2.17 1.02 -8.92
N PHE A 54 -3.50 1.24 -8.92
CA PHE A 54 -4.11 2.07 -7.89
C PHE A 54 -3.85 1.36 -6.57
N GLU A 55 -3.08 2.04 -5.73
CA GLU A 55 -3.09 1.98 -4.28
C GLU A 55 -3.36 0.60 -3.65
N ASN A 56 -2.41 0.18 -2.82
CA ASN A 56 -2.78 -0.48 -1.57
C ASN A 56 -3.79 0.45 -0.84
N GLU A 57 -5.08 0.38 -1.19
CA GLU A 57 -6.18 0.94 -0.39
C GLU A 57 -6.51 -0.01 0.78
N ASP A 58 -6.02 -1.25 0.73
CA ASP A 58 -5.93 -2.20 1.85
C ASP A 58 -4.50 -2.30 2.39
N ASP A 59 -3.80 -1.18 2.57
CA ASP A 59 -2.65 -1.20 3.49
C ASP A 59 -3.23 -1.21 4.90
N HIS A 60 -3.78 -2.36 5.35
CA HIS A 60 -4.23 -2.55 6.73
C HIS A 60 -3.14 -2.08 7.70
N LEU A 61 -1.86 -2.16 7.30
CA LEU A 61 -0.71 -1.65 8.03
C LEU A 61 -0.87 -0.20 8.52
N SER A 62 -1.57 0.65 7.76
CA SER A 62 -1.87 2.02 8.18
C SER A 62 -2.74 2.09 9.44
N LEU A 63 -3.58 1.07 9.69
CA LEU A 63 -4.39 0.92 10.90
C LEU A 63 -3.52 0.74 12.15
N LEU A 64 -2.25 0.32 12.00
CA LEU A 64 -1.29 0.25 13.11
C LEU A 64 -0.73 1.63 13.52
N ASN A 65 -1.04 2.70 12.79
CA ASN A 65 -0.52 4.05 13.02
C ASN A 65 -1.32 4.91 14.02
N GLY A 66 -2.00 4.26 14.96
CA GLY A 66 -2.63 4.91 16.11
C GLY A 66 -2.14 4.39 17.47
N THR A 67 -2.78 4.87 18.53
CA THR A 67 -2.75 4.30 19.88
C THR A 67 -3.39 2.91 19.92
N VAL A 68 -3.21 2.17 21.02
CA VAL A 68 -3.77 0.82 21.15
C VAL A 68 -5.29 0.81 20.95
N ASP A 69 -6.01 1.78 21.51
CA ASP A 69 -7.47 1.88 21.37
C ASP A 69 -7.90 2.22 19.95
N GLU A 70 -7.22 3.15 19.28
CA GLU A 70 -7.52 3.49 17.88
C GLU A 70 -7.30 2.30 16.95
N VAL A 71 -6.22 1.54 17.16
CA VAL A 71 -5.94 0.32 16.39
C VAL A 71 -7.05 -0.71 16.60
N LYS A 72 -7.45 -0.98 17.85
CA LYS A 72 -8.50 -1.95 18.17
C LYS A 72 -9.83 -1.54 17.53
N GLN A 73 -10.20 -0.28 17.66
CA GLN A 73 -11.45 0.24 17.08
C GLN A 73 -11.45 0.12 15.56
N ALA A 74 -10.37 0.53 14.90
CA ALA A 74 -10.26 0.55 13.44
C ALA A 74 -10.15 -0.85 12.81
N THR A 75 -9.84 -1.88 13.60
CA THR A 75 -9.66 -3.26 13.13
C THR A 75 -10.81 -4.18 13.52
N THR A 76 -11.82 -3.69 14.24
CA THR A 76 -12.92 -4.51 14.78
C THR A 76 -13.71 -5.27 13.71
N GLU A 77 -13.85 -4.70 12.52
CA GLU A 77 -14.65 -5.23 11.40
C GLU A 77 -13.80 -5.97 10.35
N LEU A 78 -12.53 -6.23 10.62
CA LEU A 78 -11.68 -7.01 9.72
C LEU A 78 -12.01 -8.49 9.75
N ASP A 79 -11.72 -9.15 8.64
CA ASP A 79 -11.74 -10.60 8.55
C ASP A 79 -10.46 -11.21 9.13
N ILE A 80 -10.42 -12.54 9.18
CA ILE A 80 -9.31 -13.28 9.76
C ILE A 80 -7.99 -13.03 9.01
N ASP A 81 -8.04 -12.87 7.69
CA ASP A 81 -6.87 -12.67 6.86
C ASP A 81 -6.28 -11.26 7.08
N GLY A 82 -7.12 -10.23 7.22
CA GLY A 82 -6.71 -8.89 7.63
C GLY A 82 -6.08 -8.87 9.03
N PHE A 83 -6.65 -9.60 10.00
CA PHE A 83 -6.05 -9.73 11.33
C PHE A 83 -4.68 -10.42 11.30
N ARG A 84 -4.50 -11.46 10.48
CA ARG A 84 -3.22 -12.17 10.34
C ARG A 84 -2.14 -11.28 9.73
N GLU A 85 -2.48 -10.51 8.70
CA GLU A 85 -1.55 -9.57 8.08
C GLU A 85 -1.08 -8.51 9.10
N LEU A 86 -2.02 -7.93 9.84
CA LEU A 86 -1.73 -6.94 10.88
C LEU A 86 -0.91 -7.50 12.04
N LEU A 87 -1.14 -8.75 12.42
CA LEU A 87 -0.39 -9.43 13.47
C LEU A 87 1.08 -9.58 13.09
N GLU A 88 1.38 -10.04 11.88
CA GLU A 88 2.75 -10.20 11.40
C GLU A 88 3.48 -8.85 11.27
N ALA A 89 2.78 -7.84 10.76
CA ALA A 89 3.32 -6.49 10.68
C ALA A 89 3.58 -5.87 12.06
N GLU A 90 2.70 -6.07 13.04
CA GLU A 90 2.92 -5.59 14.41
C GLU A 90 4.08 -6.36 15.08
N LYS A 91 4.20 -7.67 14.88
CA LYS A 91 5.29 -8.53 15.39
C LYS A 91 6.66 -8.15 14.82
N THR A 92 6.71 -7.65 13.58
CA THR A 92 7.97 -7.20 12.94
C THR A 92 8.26 -5.72 13.18
N GLY A 93 7.21 -4.90 13.35
CA GLY A 93 7.28 -3.45 13.53
C GLY A 93 7.32 -3.00 15.00
N LYS A 94 6.22 -2.40 15.48
CA LYS A 94 6.12 -1.71 16.79
C LYS A 94 6.09 -2.67 17.99
N LYS A 95 5.75 -3.94 17.78
CA LYS A 95 5.79 -5.03 18.78
C LYS A 95 5.02 -4.72 20.05
N ARG A 96 3.89 -4.01 19.94
CA ARG A 96 3.05 -3.69 21.10
C ARG A 96 2.32 -4.94 21.57
N LYS A 97 2.71 -5.46 22.74
CA LYS A 97 2.15 -6.68 23.33
C LYS A 97 0.61 -6.69 23.35
N SER A 98 -0.02 -5.60 23.79
CA SER A 98 -1.48 -5.50 23.88
C SER A 98 -2.22 -5.48 22.54
N VAL A 99 -1.54 -5.10 21.44
CA VAL A 99 -2.11 -5.12 20.08
C VAL A 99 -1.96 -6.53 19.49
N ILE A 100 -0.79 -7.15 19.68
CA ILE A 100 -0.52 -8.54 19.29
C ILE A 100 -1.53 -9.49 19.95
N GLU A 101 -1.68 -9.41 21.27
CA GLU A 101 -2.62 -10.26 22.02
C GLU A 101 -4.08 -10.07 21.54
N PHE A 102 -4.44 -8.85 21.15
CA PHE A 102 -5.78 -8.56 20.63
C PHE A 102 -6.03 -9.25 19.28
N PHE A 103 -5.08 -9.17 18.35
CA PHE A 103 -5.21 -9.85 17.05
C PHE A 103 -5.18 -11.37 17.19
N GLU A 104 -4.29 -11.92 18.03
CA GLU A 104 -4.26 -13.37 18.30
C GLU A 104 -5.58 -13.87 18.88
N LEU A 105 -6.18 -13.12 19.80
CA LEU A 105 -7.48 -13.46 20.37
C LEU A 105 -8.60 -13.40 19.32
N LYS A 106 -8.62 -12.37 18.47
CA LYS A 106 -9.62 -12.25 17.39
C LYS A 106 -9.53 -13.38 16.38
N ILE A 107 -8.32 -13.75 15.98
CA ILE A 107 -8.07 -14.90 15.09
C ILE A 107 -8.59 -16.19 15.76
N ALA A 108 -8.23 -16.44 17.02
CA ALA A 108 -8.65 -17.65 17.72
C ALA A 108 -10.17 -17.73 17.97
N GLU A 109 -10.83 -16.60 18.26
CA GLU A 109 -12.29 -16.51 18.39
C GLU A 109 -13.00 -16.88 17.09
N THR A 110 -12.49 -16.39 15.94
CA THR A 110 -13.05 -16.69 14.63
C THR A 110 -12.82 -18.14 14.22
N GLU A 111 -11.62 -18.69 14.44
CA GLU A 111 -11.29 -20.09 14.08
C GLU A 111 -11.97 -21.14 14.97
N SER A 112 -12.29 -20.79 16.22
CA SER A 112 -12.96 -21.71 17.16
C SER A 112 -14.49 -21.70 17.05
N GLY A 113 -15.05 -20.76 16.27
CA GLY A 113 -16.49 -20.55 16.10
C GLY A 113 -17.11 -21.20 14.87
N GLU A 114 -16.32 -21.84 14.01
CA GLU A 114 -16.76 -22.61 12.83
C GLU A 114 -16.90 -24.12 13.12
#